data_AF-A0A955UR17-F1
#
_entry.id   AF-A0A955UR17-F1
#
_cell.length_a   1.000
_cell.length_b   1.000
_cell.length_c   1.000
_cell.angle_alpha   90.00
_cell.angle_beta   90.00
_cell.angle_gamma   90.00
#
_symmetry.space_group_name_H-M   'P 1'
#
loop_
_entity.id
_entity.type
_entity.pdbx_description
1 polymer ?
#
loop_
_entity_poly.entity_id
_entity_poly.type
_entity_poly.pdbx_seq_one_letter_code
_entity_poly.pdbx_strand_id
1 'polypeptide(L)'
;MDPLMDLTRYPLDAIARQVGTPFFLYDAQILRARMAEVARTAEGDRLHARFAMKANSARFVLDAAREAGLWIDAVSGNEVDRALRAGFAAGHEPPVIMYTADVFRDNALQTVVEHGILPNVGSPGMIRELHDAGYAGPIAMRVNPGFGHGHVQACDTGGPSSKHGIWIDDVDEVHEAARQAGYPVVALHAHVGTGPQIAEFDQNMRRLVDVFDALLQRFPDATSVNLGGGIPHAYRLDAQRYDLAGFRRLMLEASSTLSESAGRPISLEIEPGRYPVAGMAILVSRVTDVKETRSNEKGPGQRFAMVDAGFNDLIRPAMYGSY
;
A
#
# COMPACT_ATOMS: atom_id res chain seq x y z
N MET A 1 14.76 11.72 -18.82
CA MET A 1 13.50 11.67 -18.05
C MET A 1 12.54 10.83 -18.85
N ASP A 2 12.23 9.61 -18.41
CA ASP A 2 11.21 8.81 -19.10
C ASP A 2 9.85 9.21 -18.50
N PRO A 3 8.97 9.89 -19.25
CA PRO A 3 7.66 10.32 -18.78
C PRO A 3 6.75 9.09 -18.57
N LEU A 4 5.48 9.34 -18.25
CA LEU A 4 4.44 8.32 -18.40
C LEU A 4 4.56 7.58 -19.74
N MET A 5 4.00 6.37 -19.80
CA MET A 5 3.97 5.49 -20.98
C MET A 5 3.90 6.26 -22.32
N ASP A 6 4.95 6.17 -23.15
CA ASP A 6 5.01 6.82 -24.46
C ASP A 6 4.09 6.09 -25.45
N LEU A 7 2.86 6.60 -25.58
CA LEU A 7 1.80 5.99 -26.38
C LEU A 7 2.18 5.79 -27.85
N THR A 8 3.14 6.56 -28.38
CA THR A 8 3.59 6.45 -29.78
C THR A 8 4.32 5.14 -30.07
N ARG A 9 4.76 4.43 -29.03
CA ARG A 9 5.46 3.13 -29.14
C ARG A 9 4.53 1.93 -29.28
N TYR A 10 3.23 2.12 -29.06
CA TYR A 10 2.27 1.02 -29.07
C TYR A 10 1.32 1.15 -30.27
N PRO A 11 1.12 0.07 -31.05
CA PRO A 11 0.18 0.08 -32.16
C PRO A 11 -1.26 -0.12 -31.64
N LEU A 12 -1.77 0.86 -30.87
CA LEU A 12 -3.04 0.77 -30.13
C LEU A 12 -4.22 0.40 -31.04
N ASP A 13 -4.28 0.98 -32.25
CA ASP A 13 -5.31 0.67 -33.23
C ASP A 13 -5.27 -0.79 -33.70
N ALA A 14 -4.08 -1.34 -33.92
CA ALA A 14 -3.91 -2.72 -34.34
C ALA A 14 -4.32 -3.69 -33.22
N ILE A 15 -3.92 -3.37 -31.98
CA ILE A 15 -4.29 -4.15 -30.79
C ILE A 15 -5.82 -4.10 -30.61
N ALA A 16 -6.43 -2.91 -30.69
CA ALA A 16 -7.87 -2.72 -30.55
C ALA A 16 -8.68 -3.50 -31.61
N ARG A 17 -8.16 -3.65 -32.84
CA ARG A 17 -8.77 -4.49 -33.88
C ARG A 17 -8.70 -5.98 -33.55
N GLN A 18 -7.68 -6.42 -32.83
CA GLN A 18 -7.47 -7.82 -32.49
C GLN A 18 -8.26 -8.24 -31.24
N VAL A 19 -8.25 -7.42 -30.19
CA VAL A 19 -8.82 -7.79 -28.87
C VAL A 19 -10.13 -7.09 -28.54
N GLY A 20 -10.53 -6.09 -29.33
CA GLY A 20 -11.68 -5.23 -29.05
C GLY A 20 -11.35 -4.11 -28.07
N THR A 21 -12.35 -3.29 -27.76
CA THR A 21 -12.32 -2.22 -26.75
C THR A 21 -13.54 -2.34 -25.82
N PRO A 22 -13.46 -1.88 -24.57
CA PRO A 22 -12.26 -1.33 -23.91
C PRO A 22 -11.28 -2.42 -23.45
N PHE A 23 -9.99 -2.08 -23.33
CA PHE A 23 -8.98 -3.00 -22.80
C PHE A 23 -7.88 -2.26 -22.00
N PHE A 24 -7.27 -2.98 -21.06
CA PHE A 24 -6.07 -2.51 -20.38
C PHE A 24 -4.81 -2.96 -21.15
N LEU A 25 -3.94 -2.01 -21.49
CA LEU A 25 -2.58 -2.30 -21.96
C LEU A 25 -1.62 -2.14 -20.78
N TYR A 26 -0.81 -3.17 -20.53
CA TYR A 26 0.22 -3.16 -19.50
C TYR A 26 1.61 -3.18 -20.14
N ASP A 27 2.49 -2.28 -19.72
CA ASP A 27 3.90 -2.28 -20.09
C ASP A 27 4.76 -2.93 -19.00
N ALA A 28 5.31 -4.09 -19.33
CA ALA A 28 6.14 -4.86 -18.42
C ALA A 28 7.52 -4.23 -18.14
N GLN A 29 8.05 -3.40 -19.06
CA GLN A 29 9.33 -2.71 -18.84
C GLN A 29 9.16 -1.60 -17.81
N ILE A 30 8.08 -0.82 -17.91
CA ILE A 30 7.74 0.20 -16.91
C ILE A 30 7.52 -0.45 -15.54
N LEU A 31 6.72 -1.53 -15.47
CA LEU A 31 6.50 -2.28 -14.22
C LEU A 31 7.84 -2.70 -13.58
N ARG A 32 8.71 -3.40 -14.32
CA ARG A 32 10.00 -3.86 -13.79
C ARG A 32 10.90 -2.70 -13.38
N ALA A 33 10.95 -1.63 -14.16
CA ALA A 33 11.74 -0.45 -13.83
C ALA A 33 11.27 0.22 -12.53
N ARG A 34 9.95 0.32 -12.33
CA ARG A 34 9.36 0.92 -11.12
C ARG A 34 9.49 0.02 -9.89
N MET A 35 9.33 -1.30 -10.05
CA MET A 35 9.62 -2.26 -8.98
C MET A 35 11.10 -2.18 -8.55
N ALA A 36 12.03 -2.09 -9.51
CA ALA A 36 13.45 -1.93 -9.23
C ALA A 36 13.76 -0.57 -8.56
N GLU A 37 13.06 0.50 -8.92
CA GLU A 37 13.17 1.79 -8.23
C GLU A 37 12.77 1.70 -6.75
N VAL A 38 11.69 0.97 -6.44
CA VAL A 38 11.28 0.70 -5.06
C VAL A 38 12.31 -0.19 -4.34
N ALA A 39 12.78 -1.26 -4.98
CA ALA A 39 13.78 -2.14 -4.38
C ALA A 39 15.07 -1.38 -4.00
N ARG A 40 15.52 -0.44 -4.85
CA ARG A 40 16.67 0.43 -4.55
C ARG A 40 16.46 1.30 -3.31
N THR A 41 15.23 1.69 -2.98
CA THR A 41 15.02 2.44 -1.73
C THR A 41 15.31 1.57 -0.51
N ALA A 42 14.96 0.28 -0.59
CA ALA A 42 15.10 -0.72 0.46
C ALA A 42 16.41 -1.54 0.41
N GLU A 43 17.46 -1.03 -0.26
CA GLU A 43 18.77 -1.72 -0.26
C GLU A 43 19.43 -1.69 1.13
N GLY A 44 19.84 -2.89 1.58
CA GLY A 44 20.43 -3.16 2.90
C GLY A 44 19.42 -3.73 3.89
N ASP A 45 19.82 -3.84 5.17
CA ASP A 45 19.00 -4.51 6.20
C ASP A 45 18.18 -3.55 7.07
N ARG A 46 18.26 -2.25 6.78
CA ARG A 46 17.66 -1.19 7.60
C ARG A 46 16.29 -0.72 7.12
N LEU A 47 15.91 -1.05 5.89
CA LEU A 47 14.65 -0.68 5.28
C LEU A 47 14.17 -1.82 4.40
N HIS A 48 12.94 -2.28 4.62
CA HIS A 48 12.28 -3.27 3.78
C HIS A 48 11.10 -2.65 3.02
N ALA A 49 10.90 -3.06 1.77
CA ALA A 49 9.77 -2.64 0.97
C ALA A 49 8.81 -3.80 0.75
N ARG A 50 7.55 -3.61 1.15
CA ARG A 50 6.43 -4.52 0.93
C ARG A 50 5.56 -3.98 -0.21
N PHE A 51 5.36 -4.75 -1.27
CA PHE A 51 4.38 -4.38 -2.27
C PHE A 51 2.97 -4.56 -1.69
N ALA A 52 2.23 -3.46 -1.55
CA ALA A 52 0.83 -3.49 -1.12
C ALA A 52 -0.04 -4.02 -2.26
N MET A 53 -0.26 -5.34 -2.27
CA MET A 53 -0.75 -6.05 -3.46
C MET A 53 -2.21 -5.73 -3.82
N LYS A 54 -2.97 -5.15 -2.89
CA LYS A 54 -4.29 -4.54 -3.15
C LYS A 54 -4.29 -3.54 -4.30
N ALA A 55 -3.13 -2.95 -4.63
CA ALA A 55 -2.98 -2.06 -5.77
C ALA A 55 -3.13 -2.80 -7.12
N ASN A 56 -2.58 -4.02 -7.23
CA ASN A 56 -2.76 -4.92 -8.36
C ASN A 56 -2.23 -6.32 -8.00
N SER A 57 -3.14 -7.29 -7.82
CA SER A 57 -2.82 -8.67 -7.42
C SER A 57 -2.65 -9.64 -8.61
N ALA A 58 -2.45 -9.12 -9.82
CA ALA A 58 -2.21 -9.93 -10.99
C ALA A 58 -0.86 -10.67 -10.89
N ARG A 59 -0.83 -11.90 -11.41
CA ARG A 59 0.34 -12.78 -11.30
C ARG A 59 1.64 -12.15 -11.80
N PHE A 60 1.61 -11.50 -12.96
CA PHE A 60 2.79 -10.86 -13.53
C PHE A 60 3.33 -9.67 -12.70
N VAL A 61 2.48 -9.01 -11.90
CA VAL A 61 2.89 -7.97 -10.96
C VAL A 61 3.58 -8.59 -9.76
N LEU A 62 3.02 -9.68 -9.24
CA LEU A 62 3.63 -10.45 -8.14
C LEU A 62 4.97 -11.06 -8.54
N ASP A 63 5.09 -11.57 -9.76
CA ASP A 63 6.37 -12.06 -10.28
C ASP A 63 7.40 -10.93 -10.37
N ALA A 64 7.03 -9.74 -10.86
CA ALA A 64 7.93 -8.57 -10.92
C ALA A 64 8.35 -8.08 -9.52
N ALA A 65 7.43 -8.08 -8.55
CA ALA A 65 7.74 -7.74 -7.16
C ALA A 65 8.71 -8.75 -6.53
N ARG A 66 8.50 -10.06 -6.78
CA ARG A 66 9.38 -11.14 -6.31
C ARG A 66 10.76 -11.06 -6.94
N GLU A 67 10.84 -10.85 -8.25
CA GLU A 67 12.09 -10.67 -8.99
C GLU A 67 12.89 -9.47 -8.48
N ALA A 68 12.21 -8.41 -8.05
CA ALA A 68 12.82 -7.23 -7.43
C ALA A 68 13.19 -7.42 -5.95
N GLY A 69 12.87 -8.57 -5.34
CA GLY A 69 13.17 -8.86 -3.93
C GLY A 69 12.26 -8.15 -2.93
N LEU A 70 11.10 -7.65 -3.36
CA LEU A 70 10.13 -7.01 -2.46
C LEU A 70 9.41 -8.06 -1.60
N TRP A 71 8.95 -7.64 -0.43
CA TRP A 71 8.01 -8.41 0.39
C TRP A 71 6.56 -8.10 -0.01
N ILE A 72 5.58 -8.71 0.64
CA ILE A 72 4.15 -8.53 0.37
C ILE A 72 3.42 -8.01 1.61
N ASP A 73 2.56 -7.01 1.39
CA ASP A 73 1.45 -6.66 2.26
C ASP A 73 0.15 -7.14 1.60
N ALA A 74 -0.56 -8.05 2.28
CA ALA A 74 -1.80 -8.68 1.83
C ALA A 74 -2.95 -8.32 2.79
N VAL A 75 -4.15 -8.10 2.25
CA VAL A 75 -5.33 -7.69 3.05
C VAL A 75 -6.45 -8.73 3.07
N SER A 76 -6.22 -9.92 2.51
CA SER A 76 -7.16 -11.06 2.57
C SER A 76 -6.42 -12.41 2.52
N GLY A 77 -7.03 -13.49 3.00
CA GLY A 77 -6.47 -14.84 2.85
C GLY A 77 -6.23 -15.21 1.39
N ASN A 78 -7.15 -14.87 0.49
CA ASN A 78 -6.96 -15.05 -0.96
C ASN A 78 -5.77 -14.27 -1.54
N GLU A 79 -5.39 -13.14 -0.96
CA GLU A 79 -4.19 -12.41 -1.37
C GLU A 79 -2.92 -13.09 -0.87
N VAL A 80 -2.93 -13.62 0.36
CA VAL A 80 -1.85 -14.49 0.86
C VAL A 80 -1.69 -15.73 -0.03
N ASP A 81 -2.78 -16.42 -0.38
CA ASP A 81 -2.75 -17.58 -1.27
C ASP A 81 -2.16 -17.24 -2.65
N ARG A 82 -2.49 -16.06 -3.18
CA ARG A 82 -1.92 -15.56 -4.44
C ARG A 82 -0.42 -15.30 -4.33
N ALA A 83 0.03 -14.72 -3.21
CA ALA A 83 1.46 -14.51 -2.96
C ALA A 83 2.21 -15.84 -2.83
N LEU A 84 1.69 -16.81 -2.08
CA LEU A 84 2.27 -18.15 -1.95
C LEU A 84 2.39 -18.84 -3.31
N ARG A 85 1.33 -18.79 -4.14
CA ARG A 85 1.35 -19.33 -5.52
C ARG A 85 2.30 -18.60 -6.45
N ALA A 86 2.63 -17.34 -6.17
CA ALA A 86 3.65 -16.56 -6.89
C ALA A 86 5.08 -16.88 -6.42
N GLY A 87 5.25 -17.70 -5.37
CA GLY A 87 6.55 -18.17 -4.88
C GLY A 87 7.14 -17.31 -3.76
N PHE A 88 6.34 -16.47 -3.09
CA PHE A 88 6.78 -15.80 -1.86
C PHE A 88 6.80 -16.80 -0.70
N ALA A 89 7.81 -16.68 0.17
CA ALA A 89 7.96 -17.57 1.32
C ALA A 89 6.86 -17.32 2.37
N ALA A 90 6.33 -18.41 2.92
CA ALA A 90 5.48 -18.39 4.10
C ALA A 90 6.31 -18.18 5.38
N GLY A 91 5.64 -18.10 6.53
CA GLY A 91 6.28 -17.89 7.82
C GLY A 91 6.52 -16.42 8.17
N HIS A 92 7.23 -16.21 9.27
CA HIS A 92 7.52 -14.89 9.85
C HIS A 92 9.02 -14.64 10.09
N GLU A 93 9.90 -15.54 9.63
CA GLU A 93 11.36 -15.43 9.77
C GLU A 93 12.08 -15.76 8.43
N PRO A 94 12.29 -14.78 7.54
CA PRO A 94 11.78 -13.41 7.60
C PRO A 94 10.27 -13.33 7.26
N PRO A 95 9.55 -12.29 7.70
CA PRO A 95 8.13 -12.11 7.41
C PRO A 95 7.92 -11.57 6.00
N VAL A 96 8.19 -12.40 4.98
CA VAL A 96 8.10 -12.02 3.56
C VAL A 96 6.67 -11.64 3.17
N ILE A 97 5.67 -12.26 3.79
CA ILE A 97 4.26 -11.92 3.64
C ILE A 97 3.75 -11.44 5.00
N MET A 98 3.11 -10.27 5.01
CA MET A 98 2.39 -9.74 6.16
C MET A 98 0.90 -9.64 5.81
N TYR A 99 0.04 -10.05 6.73
CA TYR A 99 -1.42 -9.92 6.59
C TYR A 99 -1.91 -8.70 7.39
N THR A 100 -2.35 -7.64 6.70
CA THR A 100 -2.84 -6.41 7.34
C THR A 100 -4.35 -6.27 7.19
N ALA A 101 -5.08 -6.36 8.30
CA ALA A 101 -6.52 -6.12 8.34
C ALA A 101 -6.99 -5.67 9.73
N ASP A 102 -8.22 -5.14 9.78
CA ASP A 102 -8.88 -4.78 11.04
C ASP A 102 -9.86 -5.88 11.50
N VAL A 103 -10.15 -6.86 10.63
CA VAL A 103 -10.97 -8.03 10.95
C VAL A 103 -10.47 -9.22 10.15
N PHE A 104 -10.49 -10.40 10.75
CA PHE A 104 -10.39 -11.63 9.97
C PHE A 104 -11.73 -11.90 9.27
N ARG A 105 -11.67 -12.30 8.01
CA ARG A 105 -12.85 -12.71 7.24
C ARG A 105 -12.51 -13.85 6.30
N ASP A 106 -13.55 -14.57 5.88
CA ASP A 106 -13.44 -15.66 4.89
C ASP A 106 -12.37 -16.68 5.35
N ASN A 107 -11.34 -16.93 4.53
CA ASN A 107 -10.24 -17.85 4.82
C ASN A 107 -9.06 -17.21 5.59
N ALA A 108 -9.10 -15.91 5.92
CA ALA A 108 -7.91 -15.19 6.37
C ALA A 108 -7.26 -15.77 7.64
N LEU A 109 -8.05 -16.03 8.68
CA LEU A 109 -7.53 -16.57 9.95
C LEU A 109 -6.92 -17.96 9.75
N GLN A 110 -7.60 -18.82 8.99
CA GLN A 110 -7.10 -20.15 8.65
C GLN A 110 -5.77 -20.06 7.89
N THR A 111 -5.70 -19.23 6.85
CA THR A 111 -4.47 -19.04 6.05
C THR A 111 -3.32 -18.50 6.90
N VAL A 112 -3.59 -17.57 7.84
CA VAL A 112 -2.57 -17.04 8.76
C VAL A 112 -2.00 -18.13 9.66
N VAL A 113 -2.86 -18.95 10.26
CA VAL A 113 -2.46 -20.04 11.16
C VAL A 113 -1.72 -21.14 10.39
N GLU A 114 -2.29 -21.62 9.28
CA GLU A 114 -1.73 -22.74 8.50
C GLU A 114 -0.35 -22.44 7.92
N HIS A 115 -0.10 -21.19 7.52
CA HIS A 115 1.14 -20.79 6.88
C HIS A 115 2.07 -19.96 7.77
N GLY A 116 1.70 -19.75 9.04
CA GLY A 116 2.50 -18.98 10.01
C GLY A 116 2.80 -17.55 9.57
N ILE A 117 1.87 -16.93 8.83
CA ILE A 117 2.01 -15.58 8.24
C ILE A 117 1.94 -14.55 9.36
N LEU A 118 2.82 -13.54 9.35
CA LEU A 118 2.80 -12.46 10.34
C LEU A 118 1.47 -11.67 10.23
N PRO A 119 0.58 -11.73 11.24
CA PRO A 119 -0.63 -10.92 11.24
C PRO A 119 -0.31 -9.53 11.81
N ASN A 120 -0.69 -8.50 11.07
CA ASN A 120 -0.67 -7.10 11.51
C ASN A 120 -2.06 -6.73 12.05
N VAL A 121 -2.17 -6.79 13.36
CA VAL A 121 -3.43 -6.69 14.12
C VAL A 121 -3.93 -5.25 14.13
N GLY A 122 -5.04 -5.00 13.45
CA GLY A 122 -5.69 -3.69 13.38
C GLY A 122 -6.89 -3.49 14.32
N SER A 123 -7.24 -4.48 15.14
CA SER A 123 -8.33 -4.36 16.11
C SER A 123 -8.11 -5.21 17.36
N PRO A 124 -8.54 -4.76 18.56
CA PRO A 124 -8.33 -5.49 19.81
C PRO A 124 -8.86 -6.93 19.79
N GLY A 125 -10.02 -7.16 19.16
CA GLY A 125 -10.67 -8.47 19.11
C GLY A 125 -9.86 -9.55 18.40
N MET A 126 -8.97 -9.17 17.47
CA MET A 126 -8.16 -10.11 16.69
C MET A 126 -7.18 -10.90 17.57
N ILE A 127 -6.74 -10.36 18.72
CA ILE A 127 -5.88 -11.09 19.67
C ILE A 127 -6.60 -12.35 20.17
N ARG A 128 -7.87 -12.21 20.57
CA ARG A 128 -8.68 -13.34 21.01
C ARG A 128 -8.94 -14.33 19.88
N GLU A 129 -9.24 -13.83 18.67
CA GLU A 129 -9.46 -14.70 17.51
C GLU A 129 -8.21 -15.53 17.14
N LEU A 130 -7.03 -14.94 17.19
CA LEU A 130 -5.75 -15.65 16.99
C LEU A 130 -5.54 -16.72 18.07
N HIS A 131 -5.80 -16.37 19.34
CA HIS A 131 -5.64 -17.28 20.47
C HIS A 131 -6.58 -18.48 20.35
N ASP A 132 -7.86 -18.24 20.09
CA ASP A 132 -8.88 -19.29 19.98
C ASP A 132 -8.64 -20.20 18.76
N ALA A 133 -8.01 -19.68 17.70
CA ALA A 133 -7.59 -20.45 16.54
C ALA A 133 -6.26 -21.21 16.73
N GLY A 134 -5.58 -21.04 17.87
CA GLY A 134 -4.32 -21.70 18.17
C GLY A 134 -3.13 -21.15 17.37
N TYR A 135 -3.17 -19.89 16.92
CA TYR A 135 -2.01 -19.23 16.34
C TYR A 135 -0.88 -19.18 17.38
N ALA A 136 0.33 -19.53 16.97
CA ALA A 136 1.54 -19.43 17.76
C ALA A 136 2.62 -18.74 16.91
N GLY A 137 3.06 -17.56 17.35
CA GLY A 137 4.04 -16.77 16.62
C GLY A 137 3.97 -15.29 17.02
N PRO A 138 4.85 -14.46 16.43
CA PRO A 138 4.81 -13.03 16.63
C PRO A 138 3.63 -12.38 15.91
N ILE A 139 3.33 -11.15 16.29
CA ILE A 139 2.37 -10.29 15.61
C ILE A 139 2.99 -8.93 15.30
N ALA A 140 2.43 -8.25 14.31
CA ALA A 140 2.58 -6.81 14.14
C ALA A 140 1.34 -6.11 14.72
N MET A 141 1.49 -4.85 15.13
CA MET A 141 0.40 -4.06 15.69
C MET A 141 0.19 -2.79 14.88
N ARG A 142 -1.00 -2.66 14.29
CA ARG A 142 -1.39 -1.49 13.51
C ARG A 142 -2.01 -0.43 14.42
N VAL A 143 -1.34 0.70 14.52
CA VAL A 143 -1.74 1.86 15.31
C VAL A 143 -2.48 2.87 14.43
N ASN A 144 -3.60 3.36 14.94
CA ASN A 144 -4.25 4.57 14.48
C ASN A 144 -3.66 5.75 15.28
N PRO A 145 -2.85 6.63 14.66
CA PRO A 145 -2.14 7.67 15.39
C PRO A 145 -3.00 8.89 15.73
N GLY A 146 -4.31 8.86 15.46
CA GLY A 146 -5.24 9.97 15.69
C GLY A 146 -5.13 11.10 14.66
N PHE A 147 -4.38 10.89 13.58
CA PHE A 147 -4.32 11.78 12.43
C PHE A 147 -4.12 11.01 11.13
N GLY A 148 -4.70 11.51 10.04
CA GLY A 148 -4.33 11.02 8.73
C GLY A 148 -4.60 12.02 7.63
N HIS A 149 -4.37 11.57 6.42
CA HIS A 149 -4.18 12.43 5.28
C HIS A 149 -4.82 11.85 4.02
N GLY A 150 -5.69 12.64 3.40
CA GLY A 150 -6.40 12.29 2.19
C GLY A 150 -7.20 13.49 1.69
N HIS A 151 -7.34 13.62 0.37
CA HIS A 151 -8.05 14.75 -0.25
C HIS A 151 -9.57 14.64 -0.07
N VAL A 152 -10.05 13.45 0.26
CA VAL A 152 -11.41 13.14 0.68
C VAL A 152 -11.34 12.30 1.94
N GLN A 153 -12.37 12.37 2.81
CA GLN A 153 -12.40 11.61 4.07
C GLN A 153 -12.17 10.11 3.88
N ALA A 154 -12.60 9.54 2.75
CA ALA A 154 -12.38 8.13 2.42
C ALA A 154 -10.91 7.74 2.17
N CYS A 155 -10.01 8.72 2.01
CA CYS A 155 -8.57 8.50 1.82
C CYS A 155 -7.76 8.73 3.10
N ASP A 156 -8.38 9.25 4.17
CA ASP A 156 -7.77 9.34 5.49
C ASP A 156 -7.90 7.99 6.20
N THR A 157 -6.77 7.33 6.43
CA THR A 157 -6.72 6.02 7.11
C THR A 157 -6.11 6.07 8.50
N GLY A 158 -5.83 7.25 9.07
CA GLY A 158 -5.22 7.40 10.39
C GLY A 158 -5.89 8.40 11.32
N GLY A 159 -6.91 9.14 10.87
CA GLY A 159 -7.63 10.13 11.68
C GLY A 159 -8.81 9.58 12.47
N PRO A 160 -9.54 10.44 13.21
CA PRO A 160 -10.71 10.06 14.02
C PRO A 160 -11.85 9.41 13.25
N SER A 161 -11.95 9.67 11.93
CA SER A 161 -12.94 9.04 11.06
C SER A 161 -12.47 7.72 10.45
N SER A 162 -11.22 7.30 10.72
CA SER A 162 -10.66 6.06 10.22
C SER A 162 -11.01 4.90 11.15
N LYS A 163 -11.56 3.82 10.58
CA LYS A 163 -11.78 2.55 11.28
C LYS A 163 -10.50 1.71 11.44
N HIS A 164 -9.39 2.16 10.87
CA HIS A 164 -8.21 1.34 10.70
C HIS A 164 -7.25 1.48 11.88
N GLY A 165 -6.75 0.36 12.38
CA GLY A 165 -5.80 0.31 13.48
C GLY A 165 -6.40 0.54 14.86
N ILE A 166 -5.65 0.12 15.87
CA ILE A 166 -5.96 0.34 17.29
C ILE A 166 -5.70 1.80 17.62
N TRP A 167 -6.67 2.46 18.24
CA TRP A 167 -6.53 3.85 18.66
C TRP A 167 -5.33 4.01 19.59
N ILE A 168 -4.54 5.08 19.41
CA ILE A 168 -3.26 5.27 20.12
C ILE A 168 -3.37 5.16 21.65
N ASP A 169 -4.50 5.58 22.22
CA ASP A 169 -4.73 5.52 23.67
C ASP A 169 -5.03 4.08 24.16
N ASP A 170 -5.52 3.21 23.27
CA ASP A 170 -5.87 1.81 23.57
C ASP A 170 -4.69 0.84 23.34
N VAL A 171 -3.59 1.32 22.74
CA VAL A 171 -2.44 0.49 22.33
C VAL A 171 -1.80 -0.27 23.49
N ASP A 172 -1.76 0.30 24.70
CA ASP A 172 -1.21 -0.40 25.88
C ASP A 172 -2.07 -1.59 26.31
N GLU A 173 -3.39 -1.41 26.30
CA GLU A 173 -4.33 -2.47 26.68
C GLU A 173 -4.21 -3.65 25.70
N VAL A 174 -4.14 -3.36 24.39
CA VAL A 174 -3.99 -4.41 23.38
C VAL A 174 -2.62 -5.07 23.44
N HIS A 175 -1.55 -4.33 23.75
CA HIS A 175 -0.23 -4.91 23.93
C HIS A 175 -0.18 -5.86 25.13
N GLU A 176 -0.78 -5.48 26.25
CA GLU A 176 -0.87 -6.36 27.42
C GLU A 176 -1.71 -7.61 27.11
N ALA A 177 -2.82 -7.48 26.37
CA ALA A 177 -3.61 -8.64 25.93
C ALA A 177 -2.80 -9.57 25.02
N ALA A 178 -2.02 -9.02 24.07
CA ALA A 178 -1.12 -9.79 23.21
C ALA A 178 -0.07 -10.54 24.04
N ARG A 179 0.54 -9.87 25.02
CA ARG A 179 1.53 -10.47 25.93
C ARG A 179 0.92 -11.63 26.74
N GLN A 180 -0.29 -11.47 27.26
CA GLN A 180 -1.01 -12.52 28.00
C GLN A 180 -1.34 -13.73 27.12
N ALA A 181 -1.64 -13.50 25.84
CA ALA A 181 -1.86 -14.55 24.85
C ALA A 181 -0.55 -15.19 24.34
N GLY A 182 0.62 -14.70 24.77
CA GLY A 182 1.93 -15.21 24.36
C GLY A 182 2.41 -14.70 23.01
N TYR A 183 1.92 -13.55 22.55
CA TYR A 183 2.29 -12.95 21.27
C TYR A 183 3.31 -11.82 21.43
N PRO A 184 4.58 -12.04 21.04
CA PRO A 184 5.54 -10.94 20.95
C PRO A 184 5.14 -9.99 19.82
N VAL A 185 5.10 -8.69 20.11
CA VAL A 185 4.80 -7.65 19.12
C VAL A 185 6.10 -7.21 18.46
N VAL A 186 6.40 -7.77 17.28
CA VAL A 186 7.69 -7.62 16.59
C VAL A 186 7.73 -6.46 15.60
N ALA A 187 6.57 -5.89 15.25
CA ALA A 187 6.50 -4.72 14.40
C ALA A 187 5.37 -3.78 14.83
N LEU A 188 5.64 -2.47 14.80
CA LEU A 188 4.60 -1.44 14.88
C LEU A 188 4.29 -0.95 13.48
N HIS A 189 3.03 -0.72 13.17
CA HIS A 189 2.56 -0.31 11.84
C HIS A 189 1.63 0.88 11.93
N ALA A 190 1.71 1.81 10.98
CA ALA A 190 0.63 2.76 10.75
C ALA A 190 0.56 3.10 9.26
N HIS A 191 -0.63 3.48 8.82
CA HIS A 191 -0.82 4.04 7.50
C HIS A 191 -1.75 5.23 7.58
N VAL A 192 -1.25 6.40 7.20
CA VAL A 192 -1.98 7.68 7.30
C VAL A 192 -2.57 8.14 5.98
N GLY A 193 -2.69 7.23 5.00
CA GLY A 193 -3.38 7.49 3.73
C GLY A 193 -2.44 8.00 2.63
N THR A 194 -3.04 8.49 1.55
CA THR A 194 -2.32 8.97 0.36
C THR A 194 -2.88 10.28 -0.14
N GLY A 195 -2.02 11.28 -0.33
CA GLY A 195 -2.33 12.56 -0.98
C GLY A 195 -1.55 12.75 -2.29
N PRO A 196 -2.03 13.59 -3.23
CA PRO A 196 -1.33 14.06 -4.42
C PRO A 196 -0.20 15.04 -4.12
N GLN A 197 -0.13 15.65 -2.92
CA GLN A 197 0.92 16.64 -2.62
C GLN A 197 2.17 15.96 -2.07
N ILE A 198 3.25 16.08 -2.82
CA ILE A 198 4.56 15.49 -2.50
C ILE A 198 5.08 15.96 -1.14
N ALA A 199 4.96 17.25 -0.82
CA ALA A 199 5.48 17.82 0.43
C ALA A 199 4.75 17.32 1.68
N GLU A 200 3.46 16.99 1.57
CA GLU A 200 2.66 16.47 2.69
C GLU A 200 3.09 15.05 3.06
N PHE A 201 3.57 14.26 2.09
CA PHE A 201 4.00 12.88 2.33
C PHE A 201 5.21 12.81 3.27
N ASP A 202 6.28 13.58 3.02
CA ASP A 202 7.47 13.59 3.88
C ASP A 202 7.16 14.06 5.30
N GLN A 203 6.28 15.07 5.45
CA GLN A 203 5.84 15.56 6.75
C GLN A 203 5.07 14.49 7.52
N ASN A 204 4.17 13.76 6.85
CA ASN A 204 3.43 12.66 7.45
C ASN A 204 4.35 11.52 7.91
N MET A 205 5.37 11.19 7.11
CA MET A 205 6.36 10.18 7.49
C MET A 205 7.15 10.61 8.73
N ARG A 206 7.61 11.87 8.79
CA ARG A 206 8.29 12.41 9.98
C ARG A 206 7.39 12.36 11.22
N ARG A 207 6.12 12.75 11.07
CA ARG A 207 5.16 12.71 12.17
C ARG A 207 4.89 11.28 12.66
N LEU A 208 4.83 10.30 11.77
CA LEU A 208 4.73 8.90 12.17
C LEU A 208 5.98 8.41 12.91
N VAL A 209 7.16 8.85 12.49
CA VAL A 209 8.42 8.56 13.21
C VAL A 209 8.35 9.12 14.63
N ASP A 210 7.89 10.36 14.82
CA ASP A 210 7.73 10.94 16.16
C ASP A 210 6.73 10.13 17.03
N VAL A 211 5.63 9.64 16.44
CA VAL A 211 4.68 8.78 17.14
C VAL A 211 5.33 7.48 17.57
N PHE A 212 6.04 6.81 16.66
CA PHE A 212 6.66 5.52 16.98
C PHE A 212 7.85 5.65 17.92
N ASP A 213 8.59 6.75 17.86
CA ASP A 213 9.65 7.08 18.81
C ASP A 213 9.12 7.11 20.25
N ALA A 214 7.95 7.73 20.46
CA ALA A 214 7.28 7.77 21.76
C ALA A 214 6.70 6.41 22.20
N LEU A 215 6.35 5.53 21.26
CA LEU A 215 5.74 4.23 21.56
C LEU A 215 6.79 3.13 21.79
N LEU A 216 7.90 3.12 21.06
CA LEU A 216 8.83 1.98 20.97
C LEU A 216 9.33 1.46 22.32
N GLN A 217 9.54 2.32 23.31
CA GLN A 217 9.98 1.91 24.65
C GLN A 217 8.99 0.96 25.34
N ARG A 218 7.70 1.04 24.98
CA ARG A 218 6.63 0.15 25.48
C ARG A 218 6.63 -1.21 24.78
N PHE A 219 7.37 -1.38 23.68
CA PHE A 219 7.39 -2.58 22.84
C PHE A 219 8.82 -3.15 22.75
N PRO A 220 9.29 -3.89 23.78
CA PRO A 220 10.67 -4.37 23.84
C PRO A 220 11.01 -5.42 22.76
N ASP A 221 10.01 -6.11 22.20
CA ASP A 221 10.20 -7.13 21.16
C ASP A 221 10.18 -6.56 19.73
N ALA A 222 9.76 -5.30 19.54
CA ALA A 222 9.53 -4.73 18.20
C ALA A 222 10.84 -4.52 17.43
N THR A 223 11.16 -5.33 16.42
CA THR A 223 12.40 -5.19 15.64
C THR A 223 12.25 -4.26 14.44
N SER A 224 11.01 -3.86 14.11
CA SER A 224 10.73 -2.99 12.96
C SER A 224 9.58 -2.03 13.19
N VAL A 225 9.58 -0.94 12.42
CA VAL A 225 8.48 0.01 12.33
C VAL A 225 8.08 0.18 10.86
N ASN A 226 6.83 -0.08 10.55
CA ASN A 226 6.26 0.03 9.21
C ASN A 226 5.43 1.32 9.10
N LEU A 227 5.87 2.23 8.23
CA LEU A 227 5.24 3.55 8.03
C LEU A 227 4.13 3.50 6.96
N GLY A 228 3.78 2.31 6.50
CA GLY A 228 2.75 2.06 5.52
C GLY A 228 3.13 2.55 4.12
N GLY A 229 2.11 2.68 3.27
CA GLY A 229 2.28 3.09 1.88
C GLY A 229 2.12 4.60 1.67
N GLY A 230 1.91 4.95 0.40
CA GLY A 230 1.44 6.28 0.01
C GLY A 230 2.42 7.13 -0.78
N ILE A 231 3.55 6.56 -1.20
CA ILE A 231 4.47 7.19 -2.14
C ILE A 231 3.69 7.77 -3.35
N PRO A 232 3.72 9.10 -3.56
CA PRO A 232 2.94 9.75 -4.61
C PRO A 232 3.33 9.30 -6.02
N HIS A 233 2.35 9.24 -6.91
CA HIS A 233 2.55 9.00 -8.34
C HIS A 233 2.07 10.20 -9.16
N ALA A 234 2.90 10.63 -10.11
CA ALA A 234 2.60 11.72 -11.04
C ALA A 234 1.64 11.24 -12.14
N TYR A 235 0.34 11.57 -12.02
CA TYR A 235 -0.67 11.22 -13.03
C TYR A 235 -0.66 12.12 -14.27
N ARG A 236 -0.02 13.31 -14.18
CA ARG A 236 0.09 14.25 -15.30
C ARG A 236 1.50 14.23 -15.87
N LEU A 237 1.61 14.49 -17.18
CA LEU A 237 2.89 14.50 -17.91
C LEU A 237 3.85 15.58 -17.40
N ASP A 238 3.33 16.69 -16.90
CA ASP A 238 4.07 17.82 -16.36
C ASP A 238 4.29 17.74 -14.84
N ALA A 239 3.71 16.75 -14.16
CA ALA A 239 3.84 16.62 -12.72
C ALA A 239 5.23 16.10 -12.32
N GLN A 240 5.77 16.70 -11.26
CA GLN A 240 7.06 16.31 -10.71
C GLN A 240 7.01 14.87 -10.18
N ARG A 241 8.03 14.08 -10.50
CA ARG A 241 8.24 12.76 -9.89
C ARG A 241 8.70 12.92 -8.45
N TYR A 242 8.20 12.05 -7.58
CA TYR A 242 8.64 11.98 -6.20
C TYR A 242 10.12 11.56 -6.10
N ASP A 243 10.90 12.24 -5.25
CA ASP A 243 12.33 11.99 -5.04
C ASP A 243 12.54 10.77 -4.14
N LEU A 244 12.64 9.59 -4.75
CA LEU A 244 12.92 8.35 -4.02
C LEU A 244 14.29 8.32 -3.33
N ALA A 245 15.28 9.07 -3.84
CA ALA A 245 16.59 9.12 -3.19
C ALA A 245 16.52 9.95 -1.90
N GLY A 246 15.80 11.07 -1.93
CA GLY A 246 15.44 11.85 -0.74
C GLY A 246 14.64 11.04 0.26
N PHE A 247 13.63 10.32 -0.21
CA PHE A 247 12.83 9.43 0.62
C PHE A 247 13.67 8.34 1.30
N ARG A 248 14.58 7.70 0.56
CA ARG A 248 15.50 6.71 1.15
C ARG A 248 16.34 7.33 2.28
N ARG A 249 16.89 8.54 2.08
CA ARG A 249 17.65 9.23 3.13
C ARG A 249 16.77 9.47 4.37
N LEU A 250 15.56 9.96 4.18
CA LEU A 250 14.58 10.19 5.25
C LEU A 250 14.31 8.90 6.05
N MET A 251 14.08 7.77 5.37
CA MET A 251 13.80 6.50 6.04
C MET A 251 15.01 5.95 6.80
N LEU A 252 16.23 6.13 6.28
CA LEU A 252 17.43 5.73 7.00
C LEU A 252 17.72 6.62 8.21
N GLU A 253 17.50 7.94 8.10
CA GLU A 253 17.56 8.84 9.25
C GLU A 253 16.57 8.41 10.33
N ALA A 254 15.32 8.13 9.94
CA ALA A 254 14.29 7.65 10.84
C ALA A 254 14.64 6.31 11.52
N SER A 255 15.13 5.31 10.77
CA SER A 255 15.62 4.06 11.38
C SER A 255 16.73 4.31 12.40
N SER A 256 17.62 5.30 12.16
CA SER A 256 18.69 5.63 13.11
C SER A 256 18.11 6.23 14.38
N THR A 257 17.23 7.23 14.25
CA THR A 257 16.54 7.87 15.38
C THR A 257 15.81 6.85 16.24
N LEU A 258 15.00 5.99 15.62
CA LEU A 258 14.23 4.97 16.35
C LEU A 258 15.16 3.93 17.01
N SER A 259 16.27 3.56 16.37
CA SER A 259 17.24 2.63 16.95
C SER A 259 17.95 3.23 18.17
N GLU A 260 18.33 4.51 18.10
CA GLU A 260 18.97 5.23 19.19
C GLU A 260 18.03 5.36 20.39
N SER A 261 16.77 5.75 20.14
CA SER A 261 15.74 5.90 21.17
C SER A 261 15.36 4.58 21.84
N ALA A 262 15.26 3.50 21.06
CA ALA A 262 14.97 2.16 21.56
C ALA A 262 16.20 1.47 22.20
N GLY A 263 17.41 2.00 22.01
CA GLY A 263 18.66 1.38 22.47
C GLY A 263 19.00 0.05 21.78
N ARG A 264 18.38 -0.25 20.64
CA ARG A 264 18.54 -1.50 19.88
C ARG A 264 18.23 -1.28 18.40
N PRO A 265 18.71 -2.14 17.48
CA PRO A 265 18.42 -1.98 16.06
C PRO A 265 16.91 -2.04 15.75
N ILE A 266 16.41 -1.01 15.07
CA ILE A 266 15.05 -0.92 14.53
C ILE A 266 15.14 -0.70 13.01
N SER A 267 14.65 -1.67 12.24
CA SER A 267 14.50 -1.50 10.79
C SER A 267 13.20 -0.74 10.47
N LEU A 268 13.16 -0.07 9.32
CA LEU A 268 11.93 0.48 8.78
C LEU A 268 11.30 -0.45 7.75
N GLU A 269 9.99 -0.34 7.58
CA GLU A 269 9.28 -0.91 6.45
C GLU A 269 8.37 0.13 5.77
N ILE A 270 8.15 -0.05 4.46
CA ILE A 270 7.25 0.78 3.65
C ILE A 270 6.37 -0.11 2.78
N GLU A 271 5.17 0.37 2.44
CA GLU A 271 4.16 -0.41 1.70
C GLU A 271 3.72 0.23 0.36
N PRO A 272 4.64 0.50 -0.58
CA PRO A 272 4.29 1.11 -1.86
C PRO A 272 3.39 0.18 -2.69
N GLY A 273 2.12 0.57 -2.88
CA GLY A 273 1.21 -0.08 -3.82
C GLY A 273 1.08 0.69 -5.13
N ARG A 274 0.67 1.96 -5.04
CA ARG A 274 0.34 2.81 -6.21
C ARG A 274 1.55 3.13 -7.08
N TYR A 275 2.65 3.56 -6.45
CA TYR A 275 3.86 4.02 -7.16
C TYR A 275 4.37 3.04 -8.23
N PRO A 276 4.57 1.74 -7.92
CA PRO A 276 5.16 0.82 -8.88
C PRO A 276 4.24 0.43 -10.04
N VAL A 277 2.92 0.53 -9.88
CA VAL A 277 1.96 -0.03 -10.85
C VAL A 277 1.12 1.01 -11.59
N ALA A 278 0.95 2.22 -11.04
CA ALA A 278 0.02 3.20 -11.63
C ALA A 278 0.43 3.63 -13.05
N GLY A 279 1.73 3.82 -13.29
CA GLY A 279 2.24 4.27 -14.58
C GLY A 279 2.45 3.16 -15.62
N MET A 280 2.23 1.89 -15.24
CA MET A 280 2.50 0.75 -16.12
C MET A 280 1.33 0.44 -17.06
N ALA A 281 0.16 1.04 -16.87
CA ALA A 281 -1.05 0.63 -17.57
C ALA A 281 -1.89 1.80 -18.05
N ILE A 282 -2.58 1.59 -19.17
CA ILE A 282 -3.59 2.50 -19.70
C ILE A 282 -4.88 1.73 -20.01
N LEU A 283 -6.02 2.40 -19.85
CA LEU A 283 -7.31 1.93 -20.36
C LEU A 283 -7.55 2.53 -21.74
N VAL A 284 -7.58 1.68 -22.76
CA VAL A 284 -7.85 2.06 -24.15
C VAL A 284 -9.34 1.86 -24.41
N SER A 285 -10.00 2.90 -24.92
CA SER A 285 -11.42 2.89 -25.27
C SER A 285 -11.64 3.52 -26.65
N ARG A 286 -12.77 3.22 -27.27
CA ARG A 286 -13.19 3.75 -28.56
C ARG A 286 -14.22 4.84 -28.37
N VAL A 287 -13.99 5.97 -29.04
CA VAL A 287 -15.03 7.00 -29.22
C VAL A 287 -16.10 6.45 -30.16
N THR A 288 -17.32 6.32 -29.64
CA THR A 288 -18.48 5.82 -30.38
C THR A 288 -19.32 6.97 -30.95
N ASP A 289 -19.36 8.11 -30.26
CA ASP A 289 -20.09 9.29 -30.71
C ASP A 289 -19.51 10.57 -30.11
N VAL A 290 -19.84 11.72 -30.70
CA VAL A 290 -19.51 13.04 -30.15
C VAL A 290 -20.77 13.90 -30.15
N LYS A 291 -21.23 14.27 -28.96
CA LYS A 291 -22.43 15.11 -28.80
C LYS A 291 -22.08 16.44 -28.14
N GLU A 292 -22.89 17.45 -28.46
CA GLU A 292 -22.78 18.77 -27.86
C GLU A 292 -24.07 19.09 -27.11
N THR A 293 -23.94 19.60 -25.88
CA THR A 293 -25.06 20.21 -25.18
C THR A 293 -25.12 21.71 -25.48
N ARG A 294 -26.26 22.34 -25.19
CA ARG A 294 -26.45 23.78 -25.36
C ARG A 294 -26.41 24.49 -24.01
N SER A 295 -26.00 25.76 -24.03
CA SER A 295 -26.03 26.61 -22.86
C SER A 295 -27.47 26.85 -22.42
N ASN A 296 -27.70 26.90 -21.11
CA ASN A 296 -28.97 27.28 -20.51
C ASN A 296 -28.71 28.12 -19.25
N GLU A 297 -29.74 28.40 -18.46
CA GLU A 297 -29.65 29.17 -17.22
C GLU A 297 -28.70 28.57 -16.16
N LYS A 298 -28.30 27.30 -16.29
CA LYS A 298 -27.36 26.62 -15.39
C LYS A 298 -25.90 26.68 -15.85
N GLY A 299 -25.61 27.15 -17.07
CA GLY A 299 -24.24 27.31 -17.55
C GLY A 299 -24.03 27.01 -19.04
N PRO A 300 -22.76 27.06 -19.50
CA PRO A 300 -22.41 26.79 -20.88
C PRO A 300 -22.60 25.31 -21.23
N GLY A 301 -22.97 25.06 -22.48
CA GLY A 301 -22.94 23.72 -23.06
C GLY A 301 -21.53 23.12 -23.08
N GLN A 302 -21.44 21.81 -23.27
CA GLN A 302 -20.20 21.04 -23.26
C GLN A 302 -20.16 20.09 -24.46
N ARG A 303 -18.94 19.74 -24.89
CA ARG A 303 -18.70 18.70 -25.88
C ARG A 303 -18.36 17.39 -25.15
N PHE A 304 -19.12 16.34 -25.42
CA PHE A 304 -18.94 15.02 -24.84
C PHE A 304 -18.44 14.04 -25.89
N ALA A 305 -17.26 13.46 -25.65
CA ALA A 305 -16.85 12.25 -26.35
C ALA A 305 -17.47 11.03 -25.64
N MET A 306 -18.35 10.34 -26.33
CA MET A 306 -18.98 9.13 -25.82
C MET A 306 -18.05 7.96 -26.12
N VAL A 307 -17.60 7.25 -25.08
CA VAL A 307 -16.67 6.11 -25.21
C VAL A 307 -17.34 4.80 -24.80
N ASP A 308 -16.76 3.67 -25.22
CA ASP A 308 -17.23 2.32 -24.86
C ASP A 308 -16.65 1.79 -23.52
N ALA A 309 -16.00 2.66 -22.74
CA ALA A 309 -15.60 2.40 -21.35
C ALA A 309 -16.53 3.12 -20.36
N GLY A 310 -16.62 2.61 -19.13
CA GLY A 310 -17.41 3.19 -18.06
C GLY A 310 -16.77 3.08 -16.68
N PHE A 311 -17.52 3.46 -15.64
CA PHE A 311 -17.06 3.34 -14.25
C PHE A 311 -16.85 1.87 -13.83
N ASN A 312 -17.45 0.91 -14.54
CA ASN A 312 -17.20 -0.51 -14.38
C ASN A 312 -15.76 -0.89 -14.76
N ASP A 313 -15.14 -0.17 -15.70
CA ASP A 313 -13.76 -0.38 -16.13
C ASP A 313 -12.78 0.47 -15.30
N LEU A 314 -13.16 1.73 -15.02
CA LEU A 314 -12.36 2.66 -14.22
C LEU A 314 -13.24 3.43 -13.23
N ILE A 315 -13.42 2.87 -12.04
CA ILE A 315 -14.30 3.42 -11.00
C ILE A 315 -13.76 4.68 -10.32
N ARG A 316 -12.44 4.90 -10.36
CA ARG A 316 -11.76 5.89 -9.51
C ARG A 316 -12.27 7.33 -9.69
N PRO A 317 -12.49 7.84 -10.91
CA PRO A 317 -13.04 9.20 -11.09
C PRO A 317 -14.40 9.38 -10.43
N ALA A 318 -15.28 8.37 -10.51
CA ALA A 318 -16.61 8.43 -9.90
C ALA A 318 -16.55 8.30 -8.36
N MET A 319 -15.65 7.46 -7.83
CA MET A 319 -15.58 7.18 -6.40
C MET A 319 -14.76 8.21 -5.61
N TYR A 320 -13.72 8.78 -6.22
CA TYR A 320 -12.74 9.62 -5.53
C TYR A 320 -12.54 11.00 -6.16
N GLY A 321 -13.25 11.33 -7.25
CA GLY A 321 -12.98 12.56 -8.01
C GLY A 321 -11.56 12.59 -8.60
N SER A 322 -10.97 11.40 -8.80
CA SER A 322 -9.59 11.29 -9.26
C SER A 322 -9.46 11.48 -10.77
N TYR A 323 -8.23 11.78 -11.19
CA TYR A 323 -7.77 11.64 -12.57
C TYR A 323 -7.13 10.26 -12.77
#